data_AF-A0A818YVE2-F1
#
_entry.id   AF-A0A818YVE2-F1
#
_cell.length_a   1.000
_cell.length_b   1.000
_cell.length_c   1.000
_cell.angle_alpha   90.00
_cell.angle_beta   90.00
_cell.angle_gamma   90.00
#
_symmetry.space_group_name_H-M   'P 1'
#
loop_
_entity.id
_entity.type
_entity.pdbx_description
1 polymer ?
#
loop_
_entity_poly.entity_id
_entity_poly.type
_entity_poly.pdbx_seq_one_letter_code
_entity_poly.pdbx_strand_id
1 'polypeptide(L)'
;MDAFLSLPTSHCHAPQPDCVPAIKLKNEIKARAATTDESTSTIIHSALCTYPLSAAGQLPKNESLMLMIRRQRTTETVDANGRLPEKLRKTYHDEDFIMHDDKKLIIFTTKTNLSTLKQNKHWFADGTFKVCPDDYYQLFTLHAMMTNAIIPLVYGLLIGKSADDYNLFFEKVLEQDNFQPESIMTDFETGTIKSVKDMLPNILHKDQIIIAFDLICDLFDDDTDDLLEYFEKTWIGEPKRRGTGRKKPQFDHKLWNIHDRVVATVPRSNNSVEGWHNAFASRVAISHPTIVKLGEKIRRKQSKFEVDIAKILQGHNIKTKKACYRKLDERITRLVNSFDPTQLDQFLKNMAANITL
;
A
#
# COMPACT_ATOMS: atom_id res chain seq x y z
N MET A 1 1.69 -18.53 -61.82
CA MET A 1 2.00 -18.77 -60.40
C MET A 1 3.50 -18.84 -60.30
N ASP A 2 4.16 -17.69 -60.18
CA ASP A 2 5.61 -17.62 -59.97
C ASP A 2 5.86 -17.47 -58.47
N ALA A 3 6.30 -18.55 -57.85
CA ALA A 3 6.79 -18.50 -56.48
C ALA A 3 8.13 -17.74 -56.48
N PHE A 4 8.12 -16.53 -55.92
CA PHE A 4 9.33 -15.78 -55.61
C PHE A 4 10.15 -16.55 -54.56
N LEU A 5 10.97 -17.50 -55.02
CA LEU A 5 12.06 -18.05 -54.21
C LEU A 5 13.20 -17.03 -54.24
N SER A 6 13.42 -16.34 -53.11
CA SER A 6 14.59 -15.48 -52.94
C SER A 6 15.87 -16.30 -53.14
N LEU A 7 16.79 -15.82 -53.98
CA LEU A 7 18.08 -16.47 -54.20
C LEU A 7 18.86 -16.62 -52.87
N PRO A 8 19.59 -17.73 -52.66
CA PRO A 8 20.38 -17.94 -51.44
C PRO A 8 21.42 -16.83 -51.26
N THR A 9 21.46 -16.20 -50.09
CA THR A 9 22.54 -15.27 -49.73
C THR A 9 23.85 -16.03 -49.48
N SER A 10 24.95 -15.52 -50.02
CA SER A 10 26.30 -16.07 -49.84
C SER A 10 26.82 -15.81 -48.42
N HIS A 11 26.41 -16.65 -47.47
CA HIS A 11 27.06 -16.79 -46.16
C HIS A 11 27.53 -18.24 -45.99
N CYS A 12 28.49 -18.64 -46.82
CA CYS A 12 29.18 -19.93 -46.70
C CYS A 12 30.36 -19.80 -45.72
N HIS A 13 30.09 -19.94 -44.42
CA HIS A 13 31.15 -20.15 -43.43
C HIS A 13 31.18 -21.62 -43.00
N ALA A 14 32.39 -22.14 -42.71
CA ALA A 14 32.52 -23.47 -42.13
C ALA A 14 31.73 -23.55 -40.81
N PRO A 15 31.11 -24.70 -40.48
CA PRO A 15 30.39 -24.86 -39.22
C PRO A 15 31.33 -24.58 -38.05
N GLN A 16 30.92 -23.72 -37.12
CA GLN A 16 31.63 -23.48 -35.87
C GLN A 16 31.01 -24.34 -34.76
N PRO A 17 31.49 -25.57 -34.53
CA PRO A 17 30.94 -26.46 -33.51
C PRO A 17 30.99 -25.85 -32.10
N ASP A 18 31.96 -24.97 -31.84
CA ASP A 18 32.12 -24.27 -30.56
C ASP A 18 30.93 -23.33 -30.22
N CYS A 19 30.14 -22.94 -31.22
CA CYS A 19 28.95 -22.11 -31.03
C CYS A 19 27.72 -22.92 -30.61
N VAL A 20 27.72 -24.25 -30.80
CA VAL A 20 26.58 -25.13 -30.51
C VAL A 20 26.20 -25.10 -29.02
N PRO A 21 27.14 -25.19 -28.06
CA PRO A 21 26.82 -25.07 -26.64
C PRO A 21 26.19 -23.73 -26.27
N ALA A 22 26.67 -22.62 -26.85
CA ALA A 22 26.12 -21.29 -26.61
C ALA A 22 24.67 -21.17 -27.12
N ILE A 23 24.34 -21.79 -28.26
CA ILE A 23 22.96 -21.84 -28.77
C ILE A 23 22.06 -22.67 -27.85
N LYS A 24 22.52 -23.85 -27.42
CA LYS A 24 21.78 -24.71 -26.49
C LYS A 24 21.49 -24.00 -25.17
N LEU A 25 22.50 -23.32 -24.59
CA LEU A 25 22.35 -22.51 -23.39
C LEU A 25 21.26 -21.44 -23.54
N LYS A 26 21.29 -20.68 -24.64
CA LYS A 26 20.28 -19.65 -24.92
C LYS A 26 18.87 -20.24 -25.04
N ASN A 27 18.72 -21.40 -25.67
CA ASN A 27 17.43 -22.07 -25.82
C ASN A 27 16.90 -22.61 -24.49
N GLU A 28 17.75 -23.19 -23.65
CA GLU A 28 17.37 -23.62 -22.29
C GLU A 28 16.90 -22.44 -21.45
N ILE A 29 17.69 -21.35 -21.42
CA ILE A 29 17.35 -20.13 -20.70
C ILE A 29 16.01 -19.55 -21.17
N LYS A 30 15.76 -19.52 -22.49
CA LYS A 30 14.46 -19.09 -23.04
C LYS A 30 13.32 -20.00 -22.61
N ALA A 31 13.50 -21.32 -22.71
CA ALA A 31 12.48 -22.29 -22.32
C ALA A 31 12.11 -22.13 -20.84
N ARG A 32 13.11 -22.11 -19.93
CA ARG A 32 12.87 -21.93 -18.49
C ARG A 32 12.31 -20.55 -18.16
N ALA A 33 12.75 -19.50 -18.84
CA ALA A 33 12.21 -18.16 -18.64
C ALA A 33 10.73 -18.04 -19.04
N ALA A 34 10.29 -18.84 -20.03
CA ALA A 34 8.90 -18.88 -20.49
C ALA A 34 7.98 -19.74 -19.61
N THR A 35 8.52 -20.81 -19.00
CA THR A 35 7.72 -21.81 -18.27
C THR A 35 7.82 -21.72 -16.75
N THR A 36 8.77 -20.94 -16.21
CA THR A 36 9.03 -20.88 -14.76
C THR A 36 9.10 -19.44 -14.22
N ASP A 37 8.75 -19.28 -12.94
CA ASP A 37 8.87 -18.04 -12.17
C ASP A 37 10.24 -17.87 -11.47
N GLU A 38 11.23 -18.70 -11.80
CA GLU A 38 12.58 -18.67 -11.18
C GLU A 38 13.24 -17.28 -11.30
N SER A 39 14.09 -16.88 -10.35
CA SER A 39 14.80 -15.61 -10.50
C SER A 39 15.75 -15.64 -11.71
N THR A 40 16.01 -14.49 -12.33
CA THR A 40 16.97 -14.39 -13.46
C THR A 40 18.33 -14.98 -13.08
N SER A 41 18.79 -14.72 -11.85
CA SER A 41 20.05 -15.26 -11.34
C SER A 41 20.01 -16.78 -11.22
N THR A 42 18.89 -17.35 -10.72
CA THR A 42 18.70 -18.80 -10.60
C THR A 42 18.72 -19.50 -11.96
N ILE A 43 18.01 -18.95 -12.95
CA ILE A 43 17.98 -19.51 -14.32
C ILE A 43 19.37 -19.50 -14.93
N ILE A 44 20.07 -18.35 -14.86
CA ILE A 44 21.42 -18.21 -15.43
C ILE A 44 22.38 -19.16 -14.72
N HIS A 45 22.39 -19.18 -13.38
CA HIS A 45 23.29 -20.04 -12.61
C HIS A 45 23.06 -21.52 -12.93
N SER A 46 21.81 -21.97 -12.91
CA SER A 46 21.49 -23.37 -13.21
C SER A 46 21.91 -23.77 -14.62
N ALA A 47 21.73 -22.91 -15.61
CA ALA A 47 22.10 -23.18 -16.99
C ALA A 47 23.63 -23.11 -17.22
N LEU A 48 24.35 -22.29 -16.44
CA LEU A 48 25.81 -22.23 -16.48
C LEU A 48 26.48 -23.44 -15.84
N CYS A 49 25.87 -24.07 -14.83
CA CYS A 49 26.42 -25.27 -14.18
C CYS A 49 26.63 -26.44 -15.14
N THR A 50 25.82 -26.53 -16.20
CA THR A 50 25.89 -27.59 -17.22
C THR A 50 26.63 -27.16 -18.49
N TYR A 51 27.18 -25.93 -18.52
CA TYR A 51 27.86 -25.38 -19.68
C TYR A 51 29.28 -25.98 -19.84
N PRO A 52 29.65 -26.51 -21.01
CA PRO A 52 30.94 -27.16 -21.20
C PRO A 52 32.10 -26.16 -21.18
N LEU A 53 33.12 -26.45 -20.36
CA LEU A 53 34.33 -25.62 -20.23
C LEU A 53 35.09 -25.45 -21.55
N SER A 54 35.03 -26.44 -22.44
CA SER A 54 35.64 -26.39 -23.78
C SER A 54 35.06 -25.29 -24.67
N ALA A 55 33.86 -24.79 -24.38
CA ALA A 55 33.19 -23.73 -25.13
C ALA A 55 33.14 -22.38 -24.38
N ALA A 56 33.98 -22.19 -23.35
CA ALA A 56 34.00 -20.98 -22.52
C ALA A 56 34.22 -19.69 -23.34
N GLY A 57 35.02 -19.75 -24.41
CA GLY A 57 35.26 -18.60 -25.29
C GLY A 57 34.04 -18.11 -26.07
N GLN A 58 33.00 -18.94 -26.21
CA GLN A 58 31.74 -18.60 -26.89
C GLN A 58 30.62 -18.24 -25.90
N LEU A 59 30.93 -18.15 -24.60
CA LEU A 59 29.92 -17.89 -23.58
C LEU A 59 29.31 -16.48 -23.79
N PRO A 60 27.98 -16.36 -23.93
CA PRO A 60 27.33 -15.07 -24.05
C PRO A 60 27.52 -14.23 -22.79
N LYS A 61 27.62 -12.90 -22.96
CA LYS A 61 27.68 -11.97 -21.83
C LYS A 61 26.45 -12.12 -20.93
N ASN A 62 26.66 -12.06 -19.62
CA ASN A 62 25.58 -12.15 -18.63
C ASN A 62 24.46 -11.12 -18.86
N GLU A 63 24.82 -9.88 -19.23
CA GLU A 63 23.83 -8.84 -19.58
C GLU A 63 22.91 -9.26 -20.74
N SER A 64 23.46 -9.91 -21.77
CA SER A 64 22.69 -10.39 -22.91
C SER A 64 21.73 -11.51 -22.51
N LEU A 65 22.14 -12.42 -21.61
CA LEU A 65 21.28 -13.46 -21.06
C LEU A 65 20.16 -12.86 -20.19
N MET A 66 20.49 -11.86 -19.37
CA MET A 66 19.48 -11.15 -18.58
C MET A 66 18.45 -10.45 -19.46
N LEU A 67 18.89 -9.76 -20.53
CA LEU A 67 17.99 -9.11 -21.48
C LEU A 67 17.10 -10.13 -22.22
N MET A 68 17.64 -11.29 -22.53
CA MET A 68 16.89 -12.38 -23.16
C MET A 68 15.80 -12.94 -22.26
N ILE A 69 16.11 -13.20 -20.99
CA ILE A 69 15.11 -13.61 -19.99
C ILE A 69 14.04 -12.54 -19.85
N ARG A 70 14.43 -11.26 -19.77
CA ARG A 70 13.49 -10.13 -19.71
C ARG A 70 12.57 -10.09 -20.92
N ARG A 71 13.10 -10.31 -22.13
CA ARG A 71 12.33 -10.34 -23.39
C ARG A 71 11.39 -11.53 -23.46
N GLN A 72 11.83 -12.70 -23.00
CA GLN A 72 10.97 -13.89 -22.98
C GLN A 72 9.85 -13.76 -21.95
N ARG A 73 10.12 -13.06 -20.84
CA ARG A 73 9.15 -12.70 -19.81
C ARG A 73 8.42 -11.39 -20.08
N THR A 74 8.51 -10.84 -21.30
CA THR A 74 7.81 -9.59 -21.62
C THR A 74 6.34 -9.80 -21.32
N THR A 75 5.89 -9.05 -20.34
CA THR A 75 4.54 -9.13 -19.80
C THR A 75 3.59 -8.67 -20.91
N GLU A 76 2.48 -9.39 -21.11
CA GLU A 76 1.34 -8.92 -21.91
C GLU A 76 1.13 -7.43 -21.65
N THR A 77 1.10 -6.64 -22.71
CA THR A 77 0.85 -5.21 -22.60
C THR A 77 -0.63 -4.98 -22.31
N VAL A 78 -0.96 -3.77 -21.86
CA VAL A 78 -2.36 -3.31 -21.91
C VAL A 78 -2.91 -3.47 -23.34
N ASP A 79 -4.20 -3.78 -23.44
CA ASP A 79 -4.85 -3.97 -24.73
C ASP A 79 -4.94 -2.65 -25.52
N ALA A 80 -5.48 -2.69 -26.75
CA ALA A 80 -5.63 -1.50 -27.59
C ALA A 80 -6.48 -0.38 -26.97
N ASN A 81 -7.26 -0.69 -25.92
CA ASN A 81 -8.09 0.25 -25.18
C ASN A 81 -7.43 0.72 -23.86
N GLY A 82 -6.20 0.27 -23.59
CA GLY A 82 -5.48 0.58 -22.35
C GLY A 82 -5.89 -0.28 -21.15
N ARG A 83 -6.67 -1.34 -21.33
CA ARG A 83 -7.12 -2.21 -20.24
C ARG A 83 -6.08 -3.23 -19.86
N LEU A 84 -6.10 -3.62 -18.59
CA LEU A 84 -5.20 -4.63 -18.06
C LEU A 84 -5.48 -6.03 -18.64
N PRO A 85 -4.43 -6.87 -18.84
CA PRO A 85 -4.59 -8.24 -19.33
C PRO A 85 -5.58 -9.07 -18.50
N GLU A 86 -6.31 -9.96 -19.16
CA GLU A 86 -7.39 -10.77 -18.53
C GLU A 86 -6.89 -11.57 -17.32
N LYS A 87 -5.66 -12.08 -17.36
CA LYS A 87 -5.06 -12.78 -16.22
C LYS A 87 -4.99 -11.94 -14.94
N LEU A 88 -4.91 -10.61 -15.04
CA LEU A 88 -4.83 -9.70 -13.90
C LEU A 88 -6.22 -9.28 -13.39
N ARG A 89 -7.25 -9.51 -14.19
CA ARG A 89 -8.65 -9.25 -13.82
C ARG A 89 -9.19 -10.26 -12.82
N LYS A 90 -8.46 -11.36 -12.58
CA LYS A 90 -8.82 -12.39 -11.60
C LYS A 90 -7.71 -12.65 -10.59
N THR A 91 -8.09 -13.14 -9.41
CA THR A 91 -7.16 -13.65 -8.40
C THR A 91 -6.60 -15.02 -8.79
N TYR A 92 -5.64 -15.52 -8.02
CA TYR A 92 -5.15 -16.90 -8.17
C TYR A 92 -6.21 -17.96 -7.80
N HIS A 93 -7.31 -17.55 -7.19
CA HIS A 93 -8.44 -18.39 -6.83
C HIS A 93 -9.69 -18.12 -7.71
N ASP A 94 -9.49 -17.52 -8.88
CA ASP A 94 -10.51 -17.27 -9.91
C ASP A 94 -11.64 -16.28 -9.50
N GLU A 95 -11.40 -15.45 -8.48
CA GLU A 95 -12.32 -14.36 -8.10
C GLU A 95 -12.03 -13.09 -8.93
N ASP A 96 -13.05 -12.34 -9.32
CA ASP A 96 -12.88 -11.04 -9.97
C ASP A 96 -12.09 -10.08 -9.07
N PHE A 97 -11.05 -9.46 -9.64
CA PHE A 97 -10.05 -8.70 -8.89
C PHE A 97 -9.89 -7.24 -9.34
N ILE A 98 -10.53 -6.85 -10.45
CA ILE A 98 -10.56 -5.47 -10.91
C ILE A 98 -12.00 -4.99 -10.86
N MET A 99 -12.26 -4.05 -9.95
CA MET A 99 -13.59 -3.49 -9.71
C MET A 99 -13.86 -2.28 -10.61
N HIS A 100 -12.83 -1.47 -10.86
CA HIS A 100 -12.90 -0.28 -11.71
C HIS A 100 -11.62 -0.17 -12.55
N ASP A 101 -11.76 0.19 -13.83
CA ASP A 101 -10.67 0.22 -14.80
C ASP A 101 -10.92 1.32 -15.83
N ASP A 102 -10.43 2.53 -15.54
CA ASP A 102 -10.38 3.64 -16.48
C ASP A 102 -9.02 4.38 -16.45
N LYS A 103 -8.88 5.39 -17.32
CA LYS A 103 -7.63 6.15 -17.46
C LYS A 103 -7.26 7.00 -16.23
N LYS A 104 -8.23 7.37 -15.39
CA LYS A 104 -8.04 8.20 -14.20
C LYS A 104 -7.85 7.37 -12.93
N LEU A 105 -8.43 6.17 -12.91
CA LEU A 105 -8.51 5.34 -11.73
C LEU A 105 -8.61 3.87 -12.11
N ILE A 106 -7.76 3.05 -11.48
CA ILE A 106 -7.92 1.60 -11.45
C ILE A 106 -8.06 1.15 -10.02
N ILE A 107 -9.08 0.35 -9.73
CA ILE A 107 -9.31 -0.25 -8.41
C ILE A 107 -9.18 -1.76 -8.49
N PHE A 108 -8.21 -2.30 -7.73
CA PHE A 108 -8.07 -3.73 -7.48
C PHE A 108 -8.70 -4.08 -6.14
N THR A 109 -9.70 -4.93 -6.16
CA THR A 109 -10.38 -5.50 -4.98
C THR A 109 -11.27 -6.65 -5.43
N THR A 110 -11.74 -7.46 -4.49
CA THR A 110 -12.71 -8.52 -4.73
C THR A 110 -13.99 -8.30 -3.93
N LYS A 111 -15.06 -9.05 -4.23
CA LYS A 111 -16.29 -9.02 -3.42
C LYS A 111 -16.03 -9.50 -2.00
N THR A 112 -15.14 -10.48 -1.83
CA THR A 112 -14.70 -10.97 -0.51
C THR A 112 -13.96 -9.88 0.27
N ASN A 113 -13.07 -9.12 -0.38
CA ASN A 113 -12.39 -8.00 0.23
C ASN A 113 -13.37 -6.91 0.69
N LEU A 114 -14.35 -6.56 -0.15
CA LEU A 114 -15.39 -5.57 0.20
C LEU A 114 -16.27 -6.05 1.36
N SER A 115 -16.65 -7.33 1.35
CA SER A 115 -17.41 -7.95 2.46
C SER A 115 -16.63 -7.89 3.77
N THR A 116 -15.32 -8.16 3.70
CA THR A 116 -14.41 -8.04 4.85
C THR A 116 -14.32 -6.59 5.31
N LEU A 117 -14.18 -5.63 4.39
CA LEU A 117 -14.10 -4.21 4.70
C LEU A 117 -15.38 -3.72 5.41
N LYS A 118 -16.55 -4.16 4.94
CA LYS A 118 -17.87 -3.84 5.52
C LYS A 118 -18.06 -4.36 6.95
N GLN A 119 -17.54 -5.55 7.25
CA GLN A 119 -17.60 -6.12 8.60
C GLN A 119 -16.71 -5.36 9.60
N ASN A 120 -15.75 -4.58 9.11
CA ASN A 120 -14.81 -3.86 9.95
C ASN A 120 -15.23 -2.40 10.15
N LYS A 121 -15.39 -2.02 11.41
CA LYS A 121 -15.80 -0.67 11.81
C LYS A 121 -14.69 0.39 11.68
N HIS A 122 -13.43 -0.05 11.63
CA HIS A 122 -12.28 0.84 11.66
C HIS A 122 -11.39 0.60 10.44
N TRP A 123 -11.29 1.61 9.60
CA TRP A 123 -10.55 1.56 8.35
C TRP A 123 -9.24 2.33 8.46
N PHE A 124 -8.32 2.02 7.55
CA PHE A 124 -7.05 2.70 7.42
C PHE A 124 -6.82 2.98 5.95
N ALA A 125 -6.46 4.21 5.61
CA ALA A 125 -6.09 4.59 4.27
C ALA A 125 -4.67 5.16 4.26
N ASP A 126 -3.94 4.89 3.20
CA ASP A 126 -2.60 5.44 3.01
C ASP A 126 -2.24 5.44 1.52
N GLY A 127 -1.48 6.44 1.11
CA GLY A 127 -0.96 6.63 -0.24
C GLY A 127 0.55 6.42 -0.31
N THR A 128 1.04 5.82 -1.40
CA THR A 128 2.49 5.71 -1.63
C THR A 128 2.89 6.03 -3.06
N PHE A 129 3.92 6.88 -3.17
CA PHE A 129 4.55 7.27 -4.44
C PHE A 129 5.66 6.31 -4.87
N LYS A 130 6.22 5.53 -3.95
CA LYS A 130 7.44 4.73 -4.18
C LYS A 130 7.25 3.59 -5.17
N VAL A 131 6.00 3.21 -5.42
CA VAL A 131 5.63 1.99 -6.17
C VAL A 131 4.46 2.30 -7.07
N CYS A 132 4.64 3.28 -7.96
CA CYS A 132 3.60 3.75 -8.85
C CYS A 132 4.09 3.72 -10.31
N PRO A 133 3.28 3.24 -11.27
CA PRO A 133 3.60 3.37 -12.69
C PRO A 133 3.60 4.85 -13.10
N ASP A 134 4.37 5.20 -14.14
CA ASP A 134 4.57 6.59 -14.56
C ASP A 134 3.27 7.32 -14.96
N ASP A 135 2.27 6.58 -15.44
CA ASP A 135 0.95 7.13 -15.82
C ASP A 135 0.06 7.49 -14.62
N TYR A 136 0.49 7.12 -13.40
CA TYR A 136 -0.27 7.34 -12.16
C TYR A 136 0.59 8.08 -11.14
N TYR A 137 -0.05 8.91 -10.33
CA TYR A 137 0.64 9.69 -9.31
C TYR A 137 0.95 8.85 -8.07
N GLN A 138 0.02 8.00 -7.62
CA GLN A 138 0.20 7.19 -6.42
C GLN A 138 -0.60 5.89 -6.42
N LEU A 139 -0.13 4.96 -5.59
CA LEU A 139 -0.89 3.80 -5.14
C LEU A 139 -1.53 4.14 -3.79
N PHE A 140 -2.84 4.33 -3.79
CA PHE A 140 -3.65 4.52 -2.59
C PHE A 140 -4.26 3.18 -2.14
N THR A 141 -4.45 2.98 -0.84
CA THR A 141 -4.86 1.69 -0.31
C THR A 141 -5.79 1.82 0.88
N LEU A 142 -6.89 1.04 0.89
CA LEU A 142 -7.73 0.85 2.07
C LEU A 142 -7.44 -0.49 2.73
N HIS A 143 -7.37 -0.45 4.04
CA HIS A 143 -7.11 -1.59 4.89
C HIS A 143 -8.16 -1.68 5.99
N ALA A 144 -8.32 -2.90 6.51
CA ALA A 144 -9.03 -3.16 7.74
C ALA A 144 -8.12 -3.92 8.72
N MET A 145 -8.45 -3.82 10.01
CA MET A 145 -7.82 -4.64 11.03
C MET A 145 -8.61 -5.93 11.21
N MET A 146 -7.96 -7.09 11.03
CA MET A 146 -8.54 -8.38 11.39
C MET A 146 -7.70 -9.01 12.49
N THR A 147 -8.33 -9.31 13.63
CA THR A 147 -7.66 -9.71 14.88
C THR A 147 -6.56 -8.71 15.25
N ASN A 148 -5.28 -9.01 15.00
CA ASN A 148 -4.14 -8.16 15.31
C ASN A 148 -3.32 -7.76 14.08
N ALA A 149 -3.84 -7.98 12.88
CA ALA A 149 -3.16 -7.69 11.62
C ALA A 149 -3.92 -6.63 10.81
N ILE A 150 -3.20 -5.69 10.22
CA ILE A 150 -3.76 -4.79 9.21
C ILE A 150 -3.62 -5.47 7.86
N ILE A 151 -4.75 -5.61 7.17
CA ILE A 151 -4.85 -6.30 5.88
C ILE A 151 -5.30 -5.29 4.83
N PRO A 152 -4.55 -5.10 3.73
CA PRO A 152 -5.01 -4.30 2.60
C PRO A 152 -6.12 -5.05 1.87
N LEU A 153 -7.21 -4.35 1.59
CA LEU A 153 -8.40 -4.92 0.96
C LEU A 153 -8.70 -4.25 -0.39
N VAL A 154 -8.38 -2.97 -0.53
CA VAL A 154 -8.61 -2.21 -1.76
C VAL A 154 -7.33 -1.48 -2.15
N TYR A 155 -6.97 -1.56 -3.43
CA TYR A 155 -5.84 -0.84 -4.02
C TYR A 155 -6.36 0.08 -5.13
N GLY A 156 -6.04 1.37 -5.06
CA GLY A 156 -6.36 2.36 -6.09
C GLY A 156 -5.10 2.93 -6.73
N LEU A 157 -5.00 2.90 -8.05
CA LEU A 157 -4.02 3.69 -8.80
C LEU A 157 -4.65 5.02 -9.20
N LEU A 158 -4.19 6.12 -8.59
CA LEU A 158 -4.76 7.45 -8.77
C LEU A 158 -3.82 8.31 -9.61
N ILE A 159 -4.38 9.13 -10.51
CA ILE A 159 -3.62 10.10 -11.32
C ILE A 159 -3.24 11.39 -10.58
N GLY A 160 -3.70 11.56 -9.34
CA GLY A 160 -3.45 12.74 -8.54
C GLY A 160 -3.62 12.51 -7.04
N LYS A 161 -3.60 13.61 -6.29
CA LYS A 161 -3.73 13.68 -4.82
C LYS A 161 -4.68 14.80 -4.36
N SER A 162 -5.47 15.32 -5.29
CA SER A 162 -6.49 16.31 -4.94
C SER A 162 -7.65 15.64 -4.21
N ALA A 163 -8.48 16.44 -3.54
CA ALA A 163 -9.70 15.92 -2.93
C ALA A 163 -10.61 15.24 -3.95
N ASP A 164 -10.63 15.72 -5.21
CA ASP A 164 -11.46 15.15 -6.28
C ASP A 164 -10.96 13.77 -6.72
N ASP A 165 -9.64 13.55 -6.73
CA ASP A 165 -9.04 12.23 -7.03
C ASP A 165 -9.44 11.20 -5.96
N TYR A 166 -9.38 11.60 -4.69
CA TYR A 166 -9.80 10.76 -3.57
C TYR A 166 -11.32 10.55 -3.55
N ASN A 167 -12.10 11.58 -3.84
CA ASN A 167 -13.56 11.48 -3.93
C ASN A 167 -13.97 10.45 -4.97
N LEU A 168 -13.36 10.45 -6.16
CA LEU A 168 -13.63 9.46 -7.19
C LEU A 168 -13.31 8.03 -6.70
N PHE A 169 -12.19 7.85 -6.00
CA PHE A 169 -11.83 6.55 -5.41
C PHE A 169 -12.87 6.09 -4.37
N PHE A 170 -13.21 6.94 -3.41
CA PHE A 170 -14.19 6.60 -2.36
C PHE A 170 -15.58 6.38 -2.93
N GLU A 171 -16.04 7.22 -3.87
CA GLU A 171 -17.33 7.07 -4.55
C GLU A 171 -17.46 5.68 -5.18
N LYS A 172 -16.47 5.25 -5.97
CA LYS A 172 -16.48 3.94 -6.64
C LYS A 172 -16.48 2.77 -5.67
N VAL A 173 -15.81 2.89 -4.52
CA VAL A 173 -15.82 1.88 -3.46
C VAL A 173 -17.17 1.87 -2.74
N LEU A 174 -17.69 3.03 -2.34
CA LEU A 174 -18.92 3.16 -1.56
C LEU A 174 -20.18 2.83 -2.37
N GLU A 175 -20.15 2.93 -3.70
CA GLU A 175 -21.22 2.46 -4.60
C GLU A 175 -21.44 0.93 -4.51
N GLN A 176 -20.45 0.16 -4.05
CA GLN A 176 -20.52 -1.31 -4.10
C GLN A 176 -21.39 -1.91 -3.00
N ASP A 177 -21.54 -1.23 -1.86
CA ASP A 177 -22.33 -1.72 -0.74
C ASP A 177 -22.64 -0.57 0.25
N ASN A 178 -23.57 -0.80 1.17
CA ASN A 178 -23.84 0.10 2.28
C ASN A 178 -22.79 -0.06 3.39
N PHE A 179 -21.67 0.63 3.25
CA PHE A 179 -20.61 0.68 4.25
C PHE A 179 -20.93 1.68 5.37
N GLN A 180 -20.65 1.29 6.61
CA GLN A 180 -20.85 2.13 7.80
C GLN A 180 -19.63 2.07 8.73
N PRO A 181 -18.44 2.53 8.28
CA PRO A 181 -17.29 2.61 9.15
C PRO A 181 -17.55 3.63 10.28
N GLU A 182 -17.17 3.28 11.50
CA GLU A 182 -17.20 4.17 12.66
C GLU A 182 -15.99 5.12 12.66
N SER A 183 -14.87 4.70 12.07
CA SER A 183 -13.71 5.58 11.86
C SER A 183 -12.82 5.14 10.71
N ILE A 184 -12.09 6.11 10.14
CA ILE A 184 -11.03 5.89 9.18
C ILE A 184 -9.81 6.70 9.61
N MET A 185 -8.63 6.09 9.56
CA MET A 185 -7.36 6.77 9.82
C MET A 185 -6.61 6.93 8.51
N THR A 186 -6.21 8.16 8.22
CA THR A 186 -5.43 8.52 7.03
C THR A 186 -4.17 9.25 7.45
N ASP A 187 -3.25 9.44 6.51
CA ASP A 187 -2.20 10.43 6.67
C ASP A 187 -2.77 11.86 6.73
N PHE A 188 -1.95 12.82 7.15
CA PHE A 188 -2.34 14.23 7.29
C PHE A 188 -2.37 14.98 5.95
N GLU A 189 -2.71 14.30 4.86
CA GLU A 189 -2.85 14.94 3.57
C GLU A 189 -4.20 15.67 3.47
N THR A 190 -4.13 16.98 3.19
CA THR A 190 -5.31 17.85 3.12
C THR A 190 -6.38 17.34 2.15
N GLY A 191 -5.97 16.76 1.00
CA GLY A 191 -6.89 16.19 0.00
C GLY A 191 -7.67 14.99 0.55
N THR A 192 -6.95 14.04 1.16
CA THR A 192 -7.51 12.82 1.75
C THR A 192 -8.48 13.17 2.89
N ILE A 193 -8.07 14.08 3.78
CA ILE A 193 -8.88 14.54 4.90
C ILE A 193 -10.18 15.20 4.43
N LYS A 194 -10.09 16.07 3.40
CA LYS A 194 -11.27 16.73 2.84
C LYS A 194 -12.23 15.70 2.25
N SER A 195 -11.72 14.76 1.45
CA SER A 195 -12.52 13.70 0.84
C SER A 195 -13.23 12.81 1.87
N VAL A 196 -12.50 12.36 2.91
CA VAL A 196 -13.08 11.57 4.01
C VAL A 196 -14.19 12.34 4.72
N LYS A 197 -14.02 13.63 5.00
CA LYS A 197 -15.07 14.45 5.63
C LYS A 197 -16.33 14.57 4.78
N ASP A 198 -16.14 14.74 3.47
CA ASP A 198 -17.26 14.89 2.53
C ASP A 198 -18.02 13.56 2.37
N MET A 199 -17.31 12.43 2.32
CA MET A 199 -17.89 11.11 2.06
C MET A 199 -18.33 10.35 3.34
N LEU A 200 -17.77 10.66 4.52
CA LEU A 200 -18.05 9.97 5.79
C LEU A 200 -18.33 10.98 6.94
N PRO A 201 -19.45 11.72 6.92
CA PRO A 201 -19.69 12.86 7.81
C PRO A 201 -20.02 12.52 9.28
N ASN A 202 -20.32 11.26 9.61
CA ASN A 202 -20.91 10.86 10.90
C ASN A 202 -19.92 10.51 12.03
N ILE A 203 -18.64 10.83 11.90
CA ILE A 203 -17.61 10.55 12.92
C ILE A 203 -17.70 11.65 14.01
N LEU A 204 -17.86 11.33 15.31
CA LEU A 204 -18.24 12.26 16.40
C LEU A 204 -17.09 12.64 17.39
N HIS A 205 -17.21 13.78 18.09
CA HIS A 205 -16.17 14.51 18.84
C HIS A 205 -16.31 14.42 20.37
N LYS A 206 -15.21 14.59 21.12
CA LYS A 206 -15.16 14.84 22.58
C LYS A 206 -14.48 16.18 22.92
N ASP A 207 -15.03 16.91 23.91
CA ASP A 207 -14.73 18.32 24.25
C ASP A 207 -13.51 18.56 25.17
N GLN A 208 -12.79 17.50 25.58
CA GLN A 208 -11.69 17.60 26.57
C GLN A 208 -10.36 18.12 25.99
N ILE A 209 -10.25 18.23 24.66
CA ILE A 209 -9.01 18.62 23.97
C ILE A 209 -8.63 20.07 24.22
N ILE A 210 -9.62 20.96 24.23
CA ILE A 210 -9.37 22.40 24.42
C ILE A 210 -8.83 22.65 25.83
N ILE A 211 -9.45 22.05 26.84
CA ILE A 211 -9.03 22.16 28.25
C ILE A 211 -7.61 21.60 28.43
N ALA A 212 -7.30 20.47 27.79
CA ALA A 212 -5.97 19.89 27.83
C ALA A 212 -4.92 20.79 27.19
N PHE A 213 -5.25 21.45 26.07
CA PHE A 213 -4.35 22.39 25.41
C PHE A 213 -4.07 23.61 26.29
N ASP A 214 -5.11 24.24 26.84
CA ASP A 214 -4.97 25.41 27.71
C ASP A 214 -4.07 25.08 28.94
N LEU A 215 -4.25 23.91 29.56
CA LEU A 215 -3.38 23.42 30.65
C LEU A 215 -1.90 23.23 30.23
N ILE A 216 -1.67 22.83 28.98
CA ILE A 216 -0.32 22.61 28.46
C ILE A 216 0.34 23.96 28.15
N CYS A 217 -0.39 24.92 27.59
CA CYS A 217 0.12 26.27 27.33
C CYS A 217 0.69 26.93 28.58
N ASP A 218 0.05 26.73 29.74
CA ASP A 218 0.53 27.25 31.04
C ASP A 218 1.90 26.67 31.47
N LEU A 219 2.39 25.60 30.83
CA LEU A 219 3.69 24.99 31.09
C LEU A 219 4.81 25.52 30.19
N PHE A 220 4.48 26.27 29.14
CA PHE A 220 5.41 26.79 28.16
C PHE A 220 5.83 28.22 28.50
N ASP A 221 7.04 28.59 28.09
CA ASP A 221 7.57 29.94 28.20
C ASP A 221 7.29 30.77 26.93
N ASP A 222 7.41 32.10 27.06
CA ASP A 222 7.13 33.09 26.01
C ASP A 222 7.94 32.83 24.71
N ASP A 223 9.08 32.15 24.81
CA ASP A 223 9.93 31.77 23.66
C ASP A 223 9.25 30.75 22.71
N THR A 224 8.09 30.20 23.09
CA THR A 224 7.33 29.23 22.30
C THR A 224 6.00 29.73 21.76
N ASP A 225 5.72 31.03 21.87
CA ASP A 225 4.47 31.65 21.40
C ASP A 225 4.15 31.33 19.93
N ASP A 226 5.15 31.40 19.04
CA ASP A 226 4.99 31.08 17.61
C ASP A 226 4.52 29.62 17.40
N LEU A 227 5.02 28.69 18.23
CA LEU A 227 4.65 27.28 18.18
C LEU A 227 3.23 27.07 18.71
N LEU A 228 2.89 27.71 19.82
CA LEU A 228 1.56 27.64 20.41
C LEU A 228 0.51 28.26 19.50
N GLU A 229 0.79 29.41 18.86
CA GLU A 229 -0.11 30.04 17.89
C GLU A 229 -0.33 29.13 16.67
N TYR A 230 0.75 28.54 16.13
CA TYR A 230 0.64 27.56 15.06
C TYR A 230 -0.25 26.37 15.47
N PHE A 231 -0.02 25.81 16.67
CA PHE A 231 -0.75 24.63 17.12
C PHE A 231 -2.21 24.96 17.39
N GLU A 232 -2.48 26.10 18.02
CA GLU A 232 -3.81 26.59 18.32
C GLU A 232 -4.60 26.83 17.04
N LYS A 233 -4.02 27.47 16.03
CA LYS A 233 -4.69 27.70 14.74
C LYS A 233 -4.95 26.40 13.97
N THR A 234 -3.96 25.51 13.95
CA THR A 234 -3.98 24.32 13.09
C THR A 234 -4.85 23.21 13.69
N TRP A 235 -4.73 22.97 14.99
CA TRP A 235 -5.26 21.78 15.65
C TRP A 235 -6.36 22.06 16.66
N ILE A 236 -6.37 23.20 17.35
CA ILE A 236 -7.30 23.46 18.46
C ILE A 236 -8.49 24.33 18.02
N GLY A 237 -8.20 25.39 17.25
CA GLY A 237 -9.10 26.43 16.79
C GLY A 237 -8.97 27.70 17.60
N GLU A 238 -8.57 28.82 17.00
CA GLU A 238 -8.35 30.09 17.72
C GLU A 238 -9.62 30.61 18.41
N PRO A 239 -9.52 31.31 19.55
CA PRO A 239 -10.64 32.04 20.14
C PRO A 239 -11.29 33.01 19.13
N LYS A 240 -12.63 33.08 19.11
CA LYS A 240 -13.31 34.04 18.25
C LYS A 240 -13.06 35.46 18.77
N ARG A 241 -12.70 36.39 17.87
CA ARG A 241 -12.54 37.81 18.20
C ARG A 241 -13.82 38.48 18.71
N ARG A 242 -15.00 37.92 18.40
CA ARG A 242 -16.33 38.38 18.86
C ARG A 242 -17.23 37.17 19.12
N GLY A 243 -17.97 37.19 20.23
CA GLY A 243 -18.87 36.11 20.67
C GLY A 243 -18.18 35.06 21.54
N THR A 244 -18.92 34.04 21.98
CA THR A 244 -18.39 32.91 22.76
C THR A 244 -17.91 31.77 21.85
N GLY A 245 -16.83 31.09 22.27
CA GLY A 245 -16.29 29.91 21.61
C GLY A 245 -15.09 30.13 20.69
N ARG A 246 -14.59 29.03 20.13
CA ARG A 246 -13.42 28.97 19.23
C ARG A 246 -13.82 28.86 17.76
N LYS A 247 -12.95 29.26 16.85
CA LYS A 247 -13.05 29.00 15.40
C LYS A 247 -12.86 27.50 15.15
N LYS A 248 -13.36 27.01 14.02
CA LYS A 248 -13.08 25.64 13.61
C LYS A 248 -11.58 25.52 13.27
N PRO A 249 -10.83 24.57 13.85
CA PRO A 249 -9.43 24.35 13.48
C PRO A 249 -9.31 23.91 12.03
N GLN A 250 -8.12 24.08 11.45
CA GLN A 250 -7.80 23.54 10.13
C GLN A 250 -8.04 22.03 10.07
N PHE A 251 -7.61 21.31 11.11
CA PHE A 251 -7.88 19.89 11.31
C PHE A 251 -8.77 19.66 12.54
N ASP A 252 -10.06 19.45 12.27
CA ASP A 252 -11.09 19.02 13.23
C ASP A 252 -10.59 17.86 14.13
N HIS A 253 -10.83 17.91 15.44
CA HIS A 253 -10.15 16.97 16.34
C HIS A 253 -10.65 15.53 16.23
N LYS A 254 -11.81 15.31 15.61
CA LYS A 254 -12.25 13.97 15.15
C LYS A 254 -11.24 13.27 14.26
N LEU A 255 -10.45 14.02 13.49
CA LEU A 255 -9.49 13.45 12.54
C LEU A 255 -8.27 12.84 13.23
N TRP A 256 -7.89 13.38 14.38
CA TRP A 256 -6.60 13.08 15.00
C TRP A 256 -6.70 12.58 16.44
N ASN A 257 -7.86 12.73 17.10
CA ASN A 257 -8.09 12.16 18.42
C ASN A 257 -8.15 10.63 18.33
N ILE A 258 -7.20 9.97 18.99
CA ILE A 258 -7.06 8.51 19.00
C ILE A 258 -7.73 7.82 20.18
N HIS A 259 -8.41 8.54 21.08
CA HIS A 259 -9.00 8.00 22.31
C HIS A 259 -9.88 6.77 22.03
N ASP A 260 -10.88 6.92 21.15
CA ASP A 260 -11.85 5.85 20.90
C ASP A 260 -11.19 4.65 20.19
N ARG A 261 -10.11 4.89 19.46
CA ARG A 261 -9.32 3.84 18.81
C ARG A 261 -8.51 3.03 19.82
N VAL A 262 -7.97 3.69 20.85
CA VAL A 262 -7.32 3.00 21.97
C VAL A 262 -8.32 2.13 22.73
N VAL A 263 -9.50 2.66 23.05
CA VAL A 263 -10.57 1.90 23.73
C VAL A 263 -11.00 0.69 22.89
N ALA A 264 -11.13 0.87 21.58
CA ALA A 264 -11.47 -0.20 20.65
C ALA A 264 -10.31 -1.18 20.35
N THR A 265 -9.13 -1.02 20.98
CA THR A 265 -7.93 -1.83 20.73
C THR A 265 -7.43 -1.83 19.27
N VAL A 266 -7.65 -0.70 18.58
CA VAL A 266 -7.26 -0.46 17.19
C VAL A 266 -5.90 0.29 17.15
N PRO A 267 -5.02 0.12 16.14
CA PRO A 267 -3.70 0.73 16.09
C PRO A 267 -3.78 2.25 16.04
N ARG A 268 -3.13 2.91 17.01
CA ARG A 268 -3.13 4.37 17.20
C ARG A 268 -2.67 5.20 16.00
N SER A 269 -1.71 4.70 15.22
CA SER A 269 -1.17 5.38 14.04
C SER A 269 -1.16 4.49 12.80
N ASN A 270 -1.00 5.10 11.63
CA ASN A 270 -0.92 4.43 10.32
C ASN A 270 0.43 3.72 10.09
N ASN A 271 1.39 3.75 11.04
CA ASN A 271 2.73 3.15 10.88
C ASN A 271 2.71 1.67 10.43
N SER A 272 1.67 0.92 10.78
CA SER A 272 1.52 -0.46 10.33
C SER A 272 1.20 -0.55 8.83
N VAL A 273 0.47 0.43 8.29
CA VAL A 273 0.23 0.61 6.85
C VAL A 273 1.49 1.13 6.16
N GLU A 274 2.17 2.14 6.70
CA GLU A 274 3.45 2.62 6.15
C GLU A 274 4.51 1.50 6.12
N GLY A 275 4.56 0.70 7.19
CA GLY A 275 5.42 -0.48 7.28
C GLY A 275 5.04 -1.52 6.23
N TRP A 276 3.75 -1.66 5.93
CA TRP A 276 3.27 -2.50 4.84
C TRP A 276 3.72 -1.96 3.47
N HIS A 277 3.53 -0.67 3.18
CA HIS A 277 3.97 -0.04 1.93
C HIS A 277 5.48 -0.16 1.74
N ASN A 278 6.28 0.09 2.78
CA ASN A 278 7.72 -0.07 2.71
C ASN A 278 8.11 -1.53 2.42
N ALA A 279 7.45 -2.49 3.07
CA ALA A 279 7.66 -3.91 2.79
C ALA A 279 7.12 -4.35 1.42
N PHE A 280 6.13 -3.65 0.87
CA PHE A 280 5.62 -3.89 -0.48
C PHE A 280 6.58 -3.33 -1.53
N ALA A 281 7.03 -2.08 -1.37
CA ALA A 281 8.03 -1.42 -2.20
C ALA A 281 9.32 -2.24 -2.32
N SER A 282 9.83 -2.72 -1.18
CA SER A 282 11.00 -3.61 -1.16
C SER A 282 10.80 -4.89 -1.98
N ARG A 283 9.58 -5.45 -2.02
CA ARG A 283 9.26 -6.67 -2.80
C ARG A 283 8.97 -6.40 -4.28
N VAL A 284 8.47 -5.22 -4.62
CA VAL A 284 8.36 -4.79 -6.01
C VAL A 284 9.75 -4.54 -6.58
N ALA A 285 10.67 -3.98 -5.77
CA ALA A 285 12.08 -3.75 -6.08
C ALA A 285 12.33 -2.87 -7.32
N ILE A 286 11.31 -2.12 -7.74
CA ILE A 286 11.32 -1.22 -8.90
C ILE A 286 10.50 0.00 -8.48
N SER A 287 11.08 1.21 -8.62
CA SER A 287 10.40 2.46 -8.25
C SER A 287 9.23 2.78 -9.19
N HIS A 288 9.42 2.56 -10.49
CA HIS A 288 8.45 2.83 -11.55
C HIS A 288 8.14 1.54 -12.32
N PRO A 289 7.35 0.61 -11.74
CA PRO A 289 6.95 -0.61 -12.43
C PRO A 289 5.94 -0.27 -13.54
N THR A 290 5.95 -1.03 -14.64
CA THR A 290 4.82 -0.98 -15.58
C THR A 290 3.54 -1.42 -14.87
N ILE A 291 2.39 -0.90 -15.31
CA ILE A 291 1.09 -1.20 -14.69
C ILE A 291 0.84 -2.71 -14.57
N VAL A 292 1.23 -3.48 -15.58
CA VAL A 292 1.06 -4.94 -15.60
C VAL A 292 1.98 -5.63 -14.58
N LYS A 293 3.21 -5.16 -14.41
CA LYS A 293 4.12 -5.68 -13.36
C LYS A 293 3.62 -5.35 -11.97
N LEU A 294 3.09 -4.14 -11.77
CA LEU A 294 2.50 -3.75 -10.51
C LEU A 294 1.25 -4.57 -10.19
N GLY A 295 0.34 -4.71 -11.16
CA GLY A 295 -0.86 -5.55 -11.04
C GLY A 295 -0.53 -6.99 -10.69
N GLU A 296 0.50 -7.58 -11.30
CA GLU A 296 0.97 -8.93 -10.94
C GLU A 296 1.51 -9.00 -9.49
N LYS A 297 2.23 -7.97 -9.04
CA LYS A 297 2.73 -7.89 -7.65
C LYS A 297 1.57 -7.73 -6.66
N ILE A 298 0.57 -6.92 -6.99
CA ILE A 298 -0.66 -6.75 -6.20
C ILE A 298 -1.44 -8.07 -6.16
N ARG A 299 -1.61 -8.78 -7.29
CA ARG A 299 -2.28 -10.09 -7.38
C ARG A 299 -1.59 -11.16 -6.54
N ARG A 300 -0.26 -11.23 -6.56
CA ARG A 300 0.52 -12.13 -5.68
C ARG A 300 0.36 -11.77 -4.20
N LYS A 301 0.20 -10.48 -3.89
CA LYS A 301 -0.09 -10.02 -2.53
C LYS A 301 -1.48 -10.42 -2.07
N GLN A 302 -2.49 -10.23 -2.91
CA GLN A 302 -3.86 -10.67 -2.67
C GLN A 302 -3.90 -12.16 -2.30
N SER A 303 -3.27 -13.03 -3.09
CA SER A 303 -3.21 -14.48 -2.79
C SER A 303 -2.59 -14.79 -1.43
N LYS A 304 -1.54 -14.06 -1.03
CA LYS A 304 -0.98 -14.22 0.31
C LYS A 304 -1.97 -13.79 1.39
N PHE A 305 -2.72 -12.72 1.17
CA PHE A 305 -3.71 -12.25 2.14
C PHE A 305 -4.91 -13.16 2.25
N GLU A 306 -5.37 -13.77 1.17
CA GLU A 306 -6.45 -14.76 1.20
C GLU A 306 -6.08 -15.95 2.10
N VAL A 307 -4.84 -16.44 2.00
CA VAL A 307 -4.32 -17.48 2.91
C VAL A 307 -4.26 -16.99 4.36
N ASP A 308 -3.82 -15.74 4.58
CA ASP A 308 -3.73 -15.14 5.90
C ASP A 308 -5.15 -14.98 6.52
N ILE A 309 -6.12 -14.44 5.77
CA ILE A 309 -7.54 -14.32 6.17
C ILE A 309 -8.12 -15.69 6.50
N ALA A 310 -7.91 -16.71 5.66
CA ALA A 310 -8.39 -18.06 5.91
C ALA A 310 -7.85 -18.63 7.23
N LYS A 311 -6.56 -18.40 7.52
CA LYS A 311 -5.97 -18.78 8.82
C LYS A 311 -6.60 -18.06 10.00
N ILE A 312 -6.87 -16.75 9.88
CA ILE A 312 -7.57 -15.98 10.93
C ILE A 312 -8.97 -16.55 11.16
N LEU A 313 -9.72 -16.83 10.10
CA LEU A 313 -11.06 -17.40 10.19
C LEU A 313 -11.06 -18.81 10.82
N GLN A 314 -9.96 -19.55 10.69
CA GLN A 314 -9.72 -20.82 11.38
C GLN A 314 -9.23 -20.65 12.84
N GLY A 315 -9.11 -19.42 13.34
CA GLY A 315 -8.67 -19.12 14.71
C GLY A 315 -7.14 -19.10 14.90
N HIS A 316 -6.35 -19.16 13.84
CA HIS A 316 -4.90 -19.03 13.93
C HIS A 316 -4.46 -17.56 14.08
N ASN A 317 -3.47 -17.33 14.94
CA ASN A 317 -2.82 -16.03 15.06
C ASN A 317 -1.80 -15.82 13.93
N ILE A 318 -1.90 -14.71 13.20
CA ILE A 318 -0.85 -14.26 12.27
C ILE A 318 0.08 -13.28 12.99
N LYS A 319 1.35 -13.22 12.53
CA LYS A 319 2.46 -12.42 13.09
C LYS A 319 1.98 -11.21 13.91
N THR A 320 2.23 -11.26 15.21
CA THR A 320 1.91 -10.20 16.16
C THR A 320 2.85 -9.01 16.01
N LYS A 321 2.35 -7.80 16.33
CA LYS A 321 3.21 -6.63 16.64
C LYS A 321 4.36 -7.04 17.57
N LYS A 322 5.52 -6.41 17.39
CA LYS A 322 6.67 -6.60 18.30
C LYS A 322 6.24 -6.38 19.74
N ALA A 323 6.79 -7.17 20.67
CA ALA A 323 6.39 -7.15 22.07
C ALA A 323 6.51 -5.76 22.72
N CYS A 324 7.51 -4.95 22.33
CA CYS A 324 7.67 -3.58 22.81
C CYS A 324 6.43 -2.70 22.50
N TYR A 325 5.93 -2.74 21.26
CA TYR A 325 4.74 -1.99 20.86
C TYR A 325 3.46 -2.51 21.52
N ARG A 326 3.34 -3.84 21.70
CA ARG A 326 2.20 -4.42 22.42
C ARG A 326 2.16 -3.95 23.88
N LYS A 327 3.30 -4.00 24.59
CA LYS A 327 3.40 -3.50 25.97
C LYS A 327 3.10 -2.00 26.07
N LEU A 328 3.54 -1.21 25.08
CA LEU A 328 3.21 0.21 25.02
C LEU A 328 1.70 0.43 24.83
N ASP A 329 1.09 -0.26 23.86
CA ASP A 329 -0.35 -0.17 23.59
C ASP A 329 -1.17 -0.62 24.81
N GLU A 330 -0.75 -1.67 25.53
CA GLU A 330 -1.36 -2.12 26.79
C GLU A 330 -1.31 -1.05 27.89
N ARG A 331 -0.16 -0.39 28.08
CA ARG A 331 -0.01 0.69 29.07
C ARG A 331 -0.91 1.88 28.75
N ILE A 332 -0.92 2.31 27.48
CA ILE A 332 -1.77 3.42 27.02
C ILE A 332 -3.25 3.05 27.16
N THR A 333 -3.63 1.82 26.82
CA THR A 333 -5.02 1.34 26.96
C THR A 333 -5.49 1.38 28.41
N ARG A 334 -4.63 0.98 29.37
CA ARG A 334 -4.96 1.08 30.80
C ARG A 334 -5.22 2.52 31.23
N LEU A 335 -4.34 3.45 30.82
CA LEU A 335 -4.48 4.87 31.16
C LEU A 335 -5.75 5.48 30.58
N VAL A 336 -6.05 5.19 29.31
CA VAL A 336 -7.26 5.68 28.63
C VAL A 336 -8.53 5.10 29.27
N ASN A 337 -8.53 3.81 29.62
CA ASN A 337 -9.68 3.20 30.30
C ASN A 337 -9.88 3.71 31.74
N SER A 338 -8.83 4.23 32.38
CA SER A 338 -8.90 4.88 33.69
C SER A 338 -9.03 6.40 33.59
N PHE A 339 -9.36 6.96 32.42
CA PHE A 339 -9.45 8.40 32.23
C PHE A 339 -10.60 9.00 33.04
N ASP A 340 -10.24 9.96 33.90
CA ASP A 340 -11.18 10.79 34.67
C ASP A 340 -10.98 12.25 34.25
N PRO A 341 -12.01 12.91 33.68
CA PRO A 341 -11.95 14.33 33.30
C PRO A 341 -11.57 15.27 34.45
N THR A 342 -11.86 14.90 35.70
CA THR A 342 -11.50 15.72 36.88
C THR A 342 -10.01 15.65 37.21
N GLN A 343 -9.27 14.68 36.64
CA GLN A 343 -7.84 14.44 36.85
C GLN A 343 -7.04 14.59 35.54
N LEU A 344 -7.47 15.50 34.66
CA LEU A 344 -6.89 15.69 33.33
C LEU A 344 -5.38 15.95 33.36
N ASP A 345 -4.89 16.82 34.25
CA ASP A 345 -3.45 17.10 34.42
C ASP A 345 -2.64 15.84 34.76
N GLN A 346 -3.13 15.04 35.71
CA GLN A 346 -2.49 13.77 36.09
C GLN A 346 -2.51 12.76 34.95
N PHE A 347 -3.60 12.71 34.18
CA PHE A 347 -3.70 11.87 32.99
C PHE A 347 -2.66 12.27 31.93
N LEU A 348 -2.50 13.57 31.64
CA LEU A 348 -1.52 14.07 30.68
C LEU A 348 -0.09 13.73 31.11
N LYS A 349 0.25 13.92 32.39
CA LYS A 349 1.56 13.54 32.96
C LYS A 349 1.83 12.04 32.83
N ASN A 350 0.84 11.20 33.15
CA ASN A 350 0.96 9.75 33.03
C ASN A 350 1.10 9.29 31.56
N MET A 351 0.41 9.96 30.63
CA MET A 351 0.54 9.71 29.19
C MET A 351 1.94 10.09 28.69
N ALA A 352 2.45 11.26 29.07
CA ALA A 352 3.78 11.73 28.70
C ALA A 352 4.89 10.75 29.14
N ALA A 353 4.78 10.17 30.34
CA ALA A 353 5.73 9.17 30.84
C ALA A 353 5.81 7.87 30.00
N ASN A 354 4.84 7.62 29.11
CA ASN A 354 4.83 6.47 28.21
C ASN A 354 5.36 6.77 26.81
N ILE A 355 5.49 8.05 26.44
CA ILE A 355 5.94 8.49 25.12
C ILE A 355 7.43 8.83 25.23
N THR A 356 8.29 7.88 24.86
CA THR A 356 9.70 8.19 24.53
C THR A 356 9.75 8.75 23.12
N LEU A 357 10.18 10.01 23.00
CA LEU A 357 10.46 10.69 21.73
C LEU A 357 11.65 10.06 21.01
#